data_AF-A0A838FDF9-F1
#
_entry.id   AF-A0A838FDF9-F1
#
_cell.length_a   1.000
_cell.length_b   1.000
_cell.length_c   1.000
_cell.angle_alpha   90.00
_cell.angle_beta   90.00
_cell.angle_gamma   90.00
#
_symmetry.space_group_name_H-M   'P 1'
#
loop_
_entity.id
_entity.type
_entity.pdbx_description
1 polymer ?
#
loop_
_entity_poly.entity_id
_entity_poly.type
_entity_poly.pdbx_seq_one_letter_code
_entity_poly.pdbx_strand_id
1 'polypeptide(L)' 'MTVHAPAETVRGRIPVTWGSVEPIDSERCEYRTGDDDLDWLALRVAMLDADFDVHEPPELLDRLRALAGRVARAVDVE' A
#
# COMPACT_ATOMS: atom_id res chain seq x y z
N MET A 1 -6.77 4.51 0.32
CA MET A 1 -6.85 3.04 0.48
C MET A 1 -7.19 2.70 1.91
N THR A 2 -7.79 1.54 2.16
CA THR A 2 -7.96 1.01 3.52
C THR A 2 -6.77 0.10 3.83
N VAL A 3 -6.13 0.30 4.97
CA VAL A 3 -5.08 -0.60 5.47
C VAL A 3 -5.65 -1.37 6.64
N HIS A 4 -5.46 -2.69 6.64
CA HIS A 4 -5.89 -3.60 7.71
C HIS A 4 -4.86 -3.62 8.84
N ALA A 5 -4.61 -2.44 9.40
CA ALA A 5 -3.80 -2.24 10.59
C ALA A 5 -4.26 -0.98 11.36
N PRO A 6 -3.97 -0.88 12.67
CA PRO A 6 -4.23 0.33 13.46
C PRO A 6 -3.46 1.55 12.90
N ALA A 7 -4.08 2.73 12.98
CA ALA A 7 -3.48 3.97 12.46
C ALA A 7 -2.09 4.26 13.06
N GLU A 8 -1.89 3.98 14.35
CA GLU A 8 -0.59 4.18 15.01
C GLU A 8 0.51 3.27 14.45
N THR A 9 0.17 2.01 14.14
CA THR A 9 1.09 1.06 13.51
C THR A 9 1.52 1.56 12.13
N VAL A 10 0.58 2.02 11.31
CA VAL A 10 0.89 2.52 9.96
C VAL A 10 1.70 3.82 10.04
N ARG A 11 1.34 4.76 10.92
CA ARG A 11 2.09 6.02 11.13
C ARG A 11 3.53 5.78 11.61
N GLY A 12 3.79 4.70 12.33
CA GLY A 12 5.15 4.30 12.72
C GLY A 12 6.00 3.71 11.59
N ARG A 13 5.38 3.32 10.46
CA ARG A 13 6.05 2.65 9.33
C ARG A 13 6.35 3.59 8.16
N ILE A 14 5.63 4.70 8.04
CA ILE A 14 5.77 5.61 6.90
C ILE A 14 6.19 7.03 7.33
N PRO A 15 7.03 7.71 6.53
CA PRO A 15 7.22 9.15 6.64
C PRO A 15 5.91 9.93 6.51
N VAL A 16 5.73 10.96 7.34
CA VAL A 16 4.57 11.88 7.26
C VAL A 16 4.46 12.57 5.89
N THR A 17 5.58 12.75 5.18
CA THR A 17 5.60 13.34 3.84
C THR A 17 4.92 12.48 2.78
N TRP A 18 4.67 11.20 3.06
CA TRP A 18 4.05 10.28 2.11
C TRP A 18 2.53 10.32 2.09
N GLY A 19 1.89 11.05 3.01
CA GLY A 19 0.45 11.18 3.05
C GLY A 19 -0.13 11.20 4.45
N SER A 20 -1.45 11.12 4.54
CA SER A 20 -2.18 11.15 5.82
C SER A 20 -2.77 9.78 6.14
N VAL A 21 -2.75 9.43 7.42
CA VAL A 21 -3.34 8.19 7.95
C VAL A 21 -4.38 8.58 8.98
N GLU A 22 -5.64 8.21 8.76
CA GLU A 22 -6.75 8.48 9.67
C GLU A 22 -7.39 7.18 10.16
N PRO A 23 -7.71 7.05 11.45
CA PRO A 23 -8.33 5.83 11.98
C PRO A 23 -9.73 5.64 11.39
N ILE A 24 -10.07 4.39 11.00
CA ILE A 24 -11.44 3.99 10.69
C ILE A 24 -12.05 3.32 11.93
N ASP A 25 -11.30 2.37 12.52
CA ASP A 25 -11.63 1.67 13.75
C ASP A 25 -10.32 1.22 14.47
N SER A 26 -10.42 0.31 15.45
CA SER A 26 -9.27 -0.18 16.22
C SER A 26 -8.28 -1.03 15.42
N GLU A 27 -8.70 -1.59 14.28
CA GLU A 27 -7.92 -2.54 13.48
C GLU A 27 -7.67 -2.05 12.05
N ARG A 28 -8.30 -0.95 11.64
CA ARG A 28 -8.22 -0.40 10.29
C ARG A 28 -8.01 1.10 10.28
N CYS A 29 -7.30 1.57 9.25
CA CYS A 29 -7.16 2.99 8.97
C CYS A 29 -7.30 3.32 7.48
N GLU A 30 -7.72 4.54 7.19
CA GLU A 30 -7.62 5.12 5.86
C GLU A 30 -6.19 5.66 5.68
N TYR A 31 -5.51 5.18 4.64
CA TYR A 31 -4.27 5.77 4.18
C TYR A 31 -4.52 6.53 2.87
N ARG A 32 -4.39 7.86 2.93
CA ARG A 32 -4.50 8.75 1.77
C ARG A 32 -3.12 9.15 1.32
N THR A 33 -2.78 8.76 0.10
CA THR A 33 -1.44 8.91 -0.46
C THR A 33 -1.52 9.02 -1.98
N GLY A 34 -0.48 9.55 -2.59
CA GLY A 34 -0.33 9.66 -4.03
C GLY A 34 1.12 9.86 -4.41
N ASP A 35 1.42 9.73 -5.69
CA ASP A 35 2.70 10.02 -6.31
C ASP A 35 2.47 10.24 -7.81
N ASP A 36 3.33 10.99 -8.48
CA ASP A 36 3.28 11.16 -9.94
C ASP A 36 3.75 9.89 -10.68
N ASP A 37 4.48 9.01 -9.97
CA ASP A 37 4.88 7.70 -10.45
C ASP A 37 4.10 6.58 -9.72
N LEU A 38 3.13 5.98 -10.42
CA LEU A 38 2.31 4.89 -9.87
C LEU A 38 3.09 3.59 -9.65
N ASP A 39 4.18 3.34 -10.39
CA ASP A 39 5.02 2.16 -10.18
C ASP A 39 5.81 2.32 -8.87
N TRP A 40 6.31 3.53 -8.60
CA TRP A 40 6.93 3.86 -7.32
C TRP A 40 5.93 3.79 -6.16
N LEU A 41 4.73 4.36 -6.34
CA LEU A 41 3.66 4.26 -5.36
C LEU A 41 3.31 2.80 -5.02
N ALA A 42 3.18 1.94 -6.03
CA ALA A 42 2.90 0.52 -5.85
C ALA A 42 3.97 -0.19 -5.00
N LEU A 43 5.26 0.07 -5.26
CA LEU A 43 6.35 -0.47 -4.45
C LEU A 43 6.28 0.04 -3.01
N ARG A 44 6.01 1.33 -2.84
CA ARG A 44 5.95 2.00 -1.54
C ARG A 44 4.86 1.45 -0.64
N VAL A 45 3.67 1.23 -1.17
CA VAL A 45 2.55 0.70 -0.39
C VAL A 45 2.69 -0.80 -0.12
N ALA A 46 3.38 -1.54 -0.99
CA ALA A 46 3.72 -2.95 -0.75
C ALA A 46 4.67 -3.14 0.46
N MET A 47 5.45 -2.12 0.83
CA MET A 47 6.33 -2.16 2.01
C MET A 47 5.60 -1.93 3.35
N LEU A 48 4.28 -1.72 3.35
CA LEU A 48 3.52 -1.43 4.57
C LEU A 48 3.47 -2.60 5.56
N ASP A 49 3.82 -3.83 5.16
CA ASP A 49 3.74 -5.04 6.00
C ASP A 49 2.35 -5.23 6.65
N ALA A 50 1.31 -4.93 5.88
CA ALA A 50 -0.09 -5.08 6.25
C ALA A 50 -0.91 -5.26 4.97
N ASP A 51 -2.02 -6.00 5.06
CA ASP A 51 -2.97 -6.08 3.95
C ASP A 51 -3.64 -4.72 3.72
N PHE A 52 -3.98 -4.42 2.46
CA PHE A 52 -4.66 -3.18 2.11
C PHE A 52 -5.56 -3.32 0.88
N ASP A 53 -6.62 -2.52 0.85
CA ASP A 53 -7.57 -2.41 -0.26
C ASP A 53 -7.42 -1.05 -0.94
N VAL A 54 -6.97 -1.05 -2.19
CA VAL A 54 -6.92 0.15 -3.03
C VAL A 54 -8.29 0.43 -3.64
N HIS A 55 -8.86 1.58 -3.29
CA HIS A 55 -10.15 2.03 -3.82
C HIS A 55 -10.00 2.80 -5.15
N GLU A 56 -8.95 3.61 -5.26
CA GLU A 56 -8.62 4.43 -6.42
C GLU A 56 -7.14 4.87 -6.37
N PRO A 57 -6.55 5.26 -7.50
CA PRO A 57 -7.07 5.11 -8.86
C PRO A 57 -6.97 3.66 -9.34
N PRO A 58 -7.84 3.18 -10.26
CA PRO A 58 -7.81 1.80 -10.75
C PRO A 58 -6.47 1.42 -11.41
N GLU A 59 -5.76 2.40 -11.99
CA GLU A 59 -4.44 2.22 -12.57
C GLU A 59 -3.40 1.75 -11.54
N LEU A 60 -3.55 2.12 -10.26
CA LEU A 60 -2.69 1.63 -9.18
C LEU A 60 -2.89 0.13 -8.95
N LEU A 61 -4.13 -0.37 -9.07
CA LEU A 61 -4.41 -1.80 -8.98
C LEU A 61 -3.68 -2.57 -10.07
N ASP A 62 -3.62 -2.03 -11.29
CA ASP A 62 -2.90 -2.66 -12.39
C ASP A 62 -1.39 -2.72 -12.14
N ARG A 63 -0.82 -1.67 -11.54
CA ARG A 63 0.62 -1.66 -11.15
C ARG A 63 0.90 -2.68 -10.06
N LEU A 64 0.02 -2.79 -9.06
CA LEU A 64 0.14 -3.79 -8.00
C LEU A 64 0.02 -5.22 -8.53
N ARG A 65 -0.91 -5.49 -9.45
CA ARG A 65 -1.02 -6.81 -10.11
C ARG A 65 0.25 -7.16 -10.87
N ALA A 66 0.81 -6.21 -11.62
CA ALA A 66 2.06 -6.42 -12.35
C ALA A 66 3.23 -6.67 -11.39
N LEU A 67 3.34 -5.90 -10.30
CA LEU A 67 4.35 -6.07 -9.26
C LEU A 67 4.22 -7.46 -8.60
N ALA A 68 3.03 -7.82 -8.13
CA ALA A 68 2.75 -9.11 -7.50
C ALA A 68 3.12 -10.27 -8.43
N GLY A 69 2.71 -10.21 -9.71
CA GLY A 69 3.06 -11.24 -10.68
C GLY A 69 4.57 -11.36 -10.93
N ARG A 70 5.31 -10.24 -10.95
CA ARG A 70 6.79 -10.27 -11.08
C ARG A 70 7.45 -10.89 -9.85
N VAL A 71 7.03 -10.50 -8.65
CA VAL A 71 7.59 -11.01 -7.39
C VAL A 71 7.27 -12.50 -7.21
N ALA A 72 6.04 -12.93 -7.51
CA ALA A 72 5.65 -14.34 -7.45
C ALA A 72 6.54 -15.22 -8.34
N ARG A 73 6.71 -14.85 -9.62
CA ARG A 73 7.59 -15.59 -10.53
C ARG A 73 9.06 -15.64 -10.07
N ALA A 74 9.51 -14.67 -9.28
CA ALA A 74 10.88 -14.64 -8.79
C ALA A 74 11.16 -15.65 -7.66
N VAL A 75 10.11 -16.09 -6.94
CA VAL A 75 10.23 -17.09 -5.87
C VAL A 75 9.90 -18.51 -6.34
N ASP A 76 9.34 -18.66 -7.54
CA ASP A 76 9.03 -19.94 -8.20
C ASP A 76 10.19 -20.46 -9.08
N VAL A 77 11.43 -20.07 -8.78
CA VAL A 77 12.62 -20.57 -9.50
C VAL A 77 13.01 -21.96 -8.99
N GLU A 78 12.98 -22.95 -9.88
CA GLU A 78 13.46 -24.33 -9.62
C GLU A 78 14.98 -24.42 -9.45
#